data_AF-A0A511R662-F1
#
_entry.id   AF-A0A511R662-F1
#
_cell.length_a   1.000
_cell.length_b   1.000
_cell.length_c   1.000
_cell.angle_alpha   90.00
_cell.angle_beta   90.00
_cell.angle_gamma   90.00
#
_symmetry.space_group_name_H-M   'P 1'
#
loop_
_entity.id
_entity.type
_entity.pdbx_description
1 polymer ?
#
loop_
_entity_poly.entity_id
_entity_poly.type
_entity_poly.pdbx_seq_one_letter_code
_entity_poly.pdbx_strand_id
1 'polypeptide(L)' 'MESLKLVGTLLLVLGAAEIALWRVLAPRNPNLNRVFPILISSAVASAVLGLVLFVVG' A
#
# COMPACT_ATOMS: atom_id res chain seq x y z
N MET A 1 12.90 18.17 4.41
CA MET A 1 12.99 17.08 5.39
C MET A 1 11.59 16.74 5.91
N GLU A 2 10.90 17.63 6.63
CA GLU A 2 9.53 17.37 7.10
C GLU A 2 8.49 17.05 6.01
N SER A 3 8.59 17.67 4.83
CA SER A 3 7.71 17.37 3.69
C SER A 3 7.89 15.94 3.16
N LEU A 4 9.11 15.39 3.18
CA LEU A 4 9.36 14.00 2.78
C LEU A 4 8.74 13.03 3.79
N LYS A 5 8.83 13.33 5.09
CA LYS A 5 8.21 12.53 6.14
C LYS A 5 6.69 12.48 5.96
N LEU A 6 6.06 13.63 5.72
CA LEU A 6 4.62 13.70 5.43
C LEU A 6 4.23 12.84 4.22
N VAL A 7 4.99 12.93 3.12
CA VAL A 7 4.75 12.10 1.93
C VAL A 7 4.92 10.61 2.25
N GLY A 8 5.95 10.24 3.01
CA GLY A 8 6.18 8.88 3.46
C GLY A 8 5.03 8.33 4.32
N THR A 9 4.54 9.14 5.27
CA THR A 9 3.39 8.78 6.11
C THR A 9 2.11 8.63 5.28
N LEU A 10 1.85 9.52 4.32
CA LEU A 10 0.69 9.42 3.44
C LEU A 10 0.73 8.15 2.60
N LEU A 11 1.90 7.79 2.04
CA LEU A 11 2.07 6.55 1.28
C LEU A 11 1.85 5.30 2.14
N LEU A 12 2.31 5.32 3.40
CA LEU A 12 2.04 4.23 4.35
C LEU A 12 0.56 4.06 4.63
N VAL A 13 -0.16 5.17 4.88
CA VAL A 13 -1.61 5.15 5.11
C VAL A 13 -2.35 4.67 3.86
N LEU A 14 -1.94 5.12 2.68
CA LEU A 14 -2.54 4.72 1.41
C LEU A 14 -2.34 3.22 1.15
N GLY A 15 -1.13 2.71 1.35
CA GLY A 15 -0.83 1.28 1.19
C GLY A 15 -1.61 0.40 2.18
N ALA A 16 -1.76 0.85 3.43
CA ALA A 16 -2.60 0.16 4.42
C ALA A 16 -4.08 0.14 4.00
N ALA A 17 -4.60 1.25 3.48
CA ALA A 17 -5.96 1.34 2.96
C ALA A 17 -6.17 0.44 1.73
N GLU A 18 -5.24 0.41 0.78
CA GLU A 18 -5.29 -0.50 -0.36
C GLU A 18 -5.34 -1.96 0.07
N ILE A 19 -4.46 -2.38 0.99
CA ILE A 19 -4.45 -3.76 1.51
C ILE A 19 -5.79 -4.12 2.14
N ALA A 20 -6.34 -3.22 2.97
CA ALA A 20 -7.64 -3.42 3.59
C ALA A 20 -8.75 -3.55 2.52
N LEU A 21 -8.74 -2.69 1.51
CA LEU A 21 -9.71 -2.69 0.41
C LEU A 21 -9.63 -4.00 -0.37
N TRP A 22 -8.43 -4.44 -0.76
CA TRP A 22 -8.22 -5.68 -1.49
C TRP A 22 -8.63 -6.90 -0.68
N ARG A 23 -8.38 -6.93 0.64
CA ARG A 23 -8.85 -8.02 1.50
C ARG A 23 -10.38 -8.12 1.56
N VAL A 24 -11.10 -7.01 1.43
CA VAL A 24 -12.57 -7.00 1.42
C VAL A 24 -13.14 -7.32 0.03
N LEU A 25 -12.50 -6.83 -1.03
CA LEU A 25 -13.01 -6.95 -2.41
C LEU A 25 -12.60 -8.25 -3.11
N ALA A 26 -11.39 -8.76 -2.87
CA ALA A 26 -10.89 -9.96 -3.53
C ALA A 26 -11.76 -11.21 -3.31
N PRO A 27 -12.28 -11.49 -2.08
CA PRO A 27 -13.15 -12.65 -1.87
C PRO A 27 -14.50 -12.55 -2.60
N ARG A 28 -14.93 -11.33 -2.95
CA ARG A 28 -16.23 -11.06 -3.60
C ARG A 28 -16.15 -11.12 -5.13
N ASN A 29 -14.95 -11.15 -5.73
CA ASN A 29 -14.75 -11.12 -7.18
C ASN A 29 -13.67 -12.13 -7.61
N PRO A 30 -14.01 -13.21 -8.35
CA PRO A 30 -13.07 -14.25 -8.77
C PRO A 30 -11.89 -13.73 -9.60
N ASN A 31 -12.14 -12.74 -10.47
CA ASN A 31 -11.08 -12.13 -11.29
C ASN A 31 -10.09 -11.36 -10.43
N LEU A 32 -10.60 -10.67 -9.40
CA LEU A 32 -9.81 -9.87 -8.47
C LEU A 32 -9.04 -10.77 -7.50
N ASN A 33 -9.64 -11.88 -7.06
CA ASN A 33 -8.97 -12.90 -6.24
C ASN A 33 -7.76 -13.52 -6.94
N ARG A 34 -7.86 -13.75 -8.26
CA ARG A 34 -6.74 -14.29 -9.05
C ARG A 34 -5.53 -13.36 -9.06
N VAL A 35 -5.76 -12.05 -9.12
CA VAL A 35 -4.69 -11.04 -9.12
C VAL A 35 -4.37 -10.49 -7.73
N PHE A 36 -5.07 -10.94 -6.69
CA PHE A 36 -4.89 -10.49 -5.31
C PHE A 36 -3.44 -10.56 -4.81
N PRO A 37 -2.64 -11.62 -5.09
CA PRO A 37 -1.24 -11.65 -4.68
C PRO A 37 -0.41 -10.51 -5.29
N ILE A 38 -0.69 -10.15 -6.54
CA ILE A 38 0.00 -9.07 -7.26
C ILE A 38 -0.42 -7.72 -6.67
N LEU A 39 -1.71 -7.51 -6.42
CA LEU A 39 -2.24 -6.28 -5.79
C LEU A 39 -1.65 -6.05 -4.40
N ILE A 40 -1.57 -7.10 -3.58
CA ILE A 40 -0.93 -7.03 -2.26
C ILE A 40 0.56 -6.73 -2.40
N SER A 41 1.26 -7.38 -3.33
CA SER A 41 2.70 -7.13 -3.55
C SER A 41 2.96 -5.69 -3.96
N SER A 42 2.11 -5.12 -4.81
CA SER A 42 2.16 -3.71 -5.21
C SER A 42 1.95 -2.77 -4.02
N ALA A 43 0.90 -3.01 -3.21
CA ALA A 43 0.62 -2.18 -2.05
C ALA A 43 1.74 -2.25 -0.98
N VAL A 44 2.35 -3.43 -0.81
CA VAL A 44 3.51 -3.60 0.08
C VAL A 44 4.73 -2.84 -0.46
N ALA A 45 5.00 -2.90 -1.76
CA ALA A 45 6.11 -2.15 -2.37
C ALA A 45 5.93 -0.64 -2.18
N SER A 46 4.72 -0.12 -2.38
CA SER A 46 4.37 1.29 -2.11
C SER A 46 4.56 1.66 -0.65
N ALA A 47 4.16 0.79 0.29
CA ALA A 47 4.36 1.01 1.72
C ALA A 47 5.85 1.02 2.11
N VAL A 48 6.67 0.13 1.53
CA VAL A 48 8.13 0.12 1.74
C VAL A 48 8.75 1.42 1.24
N LEU A 49 8.35 1.89 0.07
CA LEU A 49 8.77 3.20 -0.47
C LEU A 49 8.38 4.35 0.46
N GLY A 50 7.16 4.33 0.99
CA GLY A 50 6.69 5.29 2.00
C GLY A 50 7.52 5.26 3.28
N LEU A 51 7.88 4.07 3.77
CA LEU A 51 8.75 3.90 4.93
C LEU A 51 10.14 4.49 4.68
N VAL A 52 10.75 4.22 3.52
CA VAL A 52 12.08 4.75 3.16
C VAL A 52 12.03 6.28 3.13
N LEU A 53 11.01 6.86 2.49
CA LEU A 53 10.83 8.31 2.44
C LEU A 53 10.62 8.92 3.83
N PHE A 54 9.94 8.21 4.74
CA PHE A 54 9.75 8.65 6.11
C PHE A 54 11.03 8.61 6.94
N VAL A 55 11.87 7.59 6.75
CA VAL A 55 13.13 7.42 7.50
C VAL A 55 14.23 8.36 6.99
N VAL A 56 14.30 8.57 5.67
CA VAL A 56 15.32 9.41 5.02
C VAL A 56 14.95 10.90 5.02
N GLY A 57 13.65 11.21 5.00
CA GLY A 57 13.11 12.56 5.13
C GLY A 57 13.42 13.20 6.47
#